data_AF-A0A849RJL4-F1
#
_entry.id   AF-A0A849RJL4-F1
#
_cell.length_a   1.000
_cell.length_b   1.000
_cell.length_c   1.000
_cell.angle_alpha   90.00
_cell.angle_beta   90.00
_cell.angle_gamma   90.00
#
_symmetry.space_group_name_H-M   'P 1'
#
loop_
_entity.id
_entity.type
_entity.pdbx_description
1 polymer ?
#
loop_
_entity_poly.entity_id
_entity_poly.type
_entity_poly.pdbx_seq_one_letter_code
_entity_poly.pdbx_strand_id
1 'polypeptide(L)'
;MQSLDIYNPGMPDLQFVLFVSALCTSDLPTLNIPQPVRDELFERCWALVHTGPPPVSKRERVLDLRHGNELTLDACMEAIQSILGDAGITTITWDHPPSPPTRSSTPEAQPLIDRLQQLYPDAPDIVDPDGGHAS
;
A
#
# COMPACT_ATOMS: atom_id res chain seq x y z
N MET A 1 10.23 7.51 -2.21
CA MET A 1 9.11 8.00 -1.40
C MET A 1 7.84 8.08 -2.24
N GLN A 2 6.82 7.30 -1.89
CA GLN A 2 5.50 7.29 -2.52
C GLN A 2 4.51 8.08 -1.66
N SER A 3 3.46 8.61 -2.28
CA SER A 3 2.43 9.41 -1.61
C SER A 3 1.03 9.15 -2.15
N LEU A 4 0.02 9.30 -1.30
CA LEU A 4 -1.40 9.17 -1.64
C LEU A 4 -2.23 10.25 -0.93
N ASP A 5 -2.96 11.05 -1.70
CA ASP A 5 -3.96 11.98 -1.17
C ASP A 5 -5.24 11.21 -0.79
N ILE A 6 -5.74 11.37 0.44
CA ILE A 6 -6.88 10.57 0.94
C ILE A 6 -8.24 11.04 0.40
N TYR A 7 -8.32 12.27 -0.10
CA TYR A 7 -9.53 12.85 -0.67
C TYR A 7 -9.53 12.77 -2.19
N ASN A 8 -8.35 12.72 -2.81
CA ASN A 8 -8.17 12.61 -4.26
C ASN A 8 -7.16 11.50 -4.61
N PRO A 9 -7.47 10.22 -4.32
CA PRO A 9 -6.49 9.15 -4.42
C PRO A 9 -6.13 8.74 -5.86
N GLY A 10 -6.88 9.22 -6.86
CA GLY A 10 -6.62 8.92 -8.29
C GLY A 10 -6.81 7.45 -8.66
N MET A 11 -7.50 6.67 -7.82
CA MET A 11 -7.80 5.25 -8.03
C MET A 11 -9.24 4.95 -7.61
N PRO A 12 -9.82 3.82 -8.08
CA PRO A 12 -11.16 3.40 -7.68
C PRO A 12 -11.27 3.17 -6.18
N ASP A 13 -12.46 3.41 -5.64
CA ASP A 13 -12.80 3.33 -4.22
C ASP A 13 -12.43 2.00 -3.58
N LEU A 14 -12.75 0.89 -4.26
CA LEU A 14 -12.38 -0.46 -3.84
C LEU A 14 -10.87 -0.61 -3.72
N GLN A 15 -10.12 -0.11 -4.70
CA GLN A 15 -8.66 -0.16 -4.68
C GLN A 15 -8.10 0.69 -3.55
N PHE A 16 -8.65 1.89 -3.32
CA PHE A 16 -8.26 2.78 -2.23
C PHE A 16 -8.44 2.11 -0.86
N VAL A 17 -9.64 1.58 -0.57
CA VAL A 17 -9.94 0.94 0.72
C VAL A 17 -9.03 -0.27 0.97
N LEU A 18 -8.86 -1.13 -0.02
CA LEU A 18 -7.98 -2.30 0.09
C LEU A 18 -6.51 -1.90 0.27
N PHE A 19 -6.07 -0.85 -0.44
CA PHE A 19 -4.70 -0.38 -0.36
C PHE A 19 -4.39 0.24 1.02
N VAL A 20 -5.23 1.15 1.51
CA VAL A 20 -5.02 1.80 2.82
C VAL A 20 -5.13 0.80 3.97
N SER A 21 -6.08 -0.14 3.90
CA SER A 21 -6.19 -1.21 4.92
C SER A 21 -4.96 -2.12 4.93
N ALA A 22 -4.41 -2.49 3.77
CA ALA A 22 -3.17 -3.25 3.66
C ALA A 22 -1.95 -2.47 4.18
N LEU A 23 -1.86 -1.16 3.91
CA LEU A 23 -0.83 -0.30 4.49
C LEU A 23 -0.91 -0.32 6.03
N CYS A 24 -2.12 -0.25 6.59
CA CYS A 24 -2.33 -0.27 8.04
C CYS A 24 -1.89 -1.59 8.69
N THR A 25 -1.89 -2.71 7.98
CA THR A 25 -1.43 -4.02 8.50
C THR A 25 0.02 -4.37 8.16
N SER A 26 0.66 -3.59 7.29
CA SER A 26 2.07 -3.75 6.92
C SER A 26 3.05 -3.53 8.09
N ASP A 27 4.33 -3.86 7.90
CA ASP A 27 5.39 -3.50 8.87
C ASP A 27 6.29 -2.39 8.32
N LEU A 28 5.74 -1.48 7.48
CA LEU A 28 6.49 -0.38 6.88
C LEU A 28 6.91 0.66 7.93
N PRO A 29 8.23 0.83 8.21
CA PRO A 29 8.70 1.74 9.27
C PRO A 29 8.59 3.22 8.87
N THR A 30 8.55 3.50 7.57
CA THR A 30 8.48 4.85 7.00
C THR A 30 7.05 5.34 6.77
N LEU A 31 6.04 4.51 7.09
CA LEU A 31 4.64 4.89 6.94
C LEU A 31 4.32 6.02 7.93
N ASN A 32 3.81 7.14 7.44
CA ASN A 32 3.49 8.32 8.26
C ASN A 32 2.20 8.19 9.09
N ILE A 33 1.59 7.00 9.14
CA ILE A 33 0.39 6.71 9.93
C ILE A 33 0.84 6.08 11.25
N PRO A 34 0.59 6.70 12.41
CA PRO A 34 0.94 6.13 13.72
C PRO A 34 0.24 4.79 13.96
N GLN A 35 0.91 3.85 14.64
CA GLN A 35 0.35 2.52 14.93
C GLN A 35 -1.05 2.54 15.57
N PRO A 36 -1.36 3.41 16.56
CA PRO A 36 -2.71 3.49 17.13
C PRO A 36 -3.78 3.84 16.09
N VAL A 37 -3.49 4.77 15.17
CA VAL A 37 -4.40 5.20 14.10
C VAL A 37 -4.60 4.06 13.08
N ARG A 38 -3.54 3.31 12.79
CA ARG A 38 -3.59 2.14 11.90
C ARG A 38 -4.48 1.03 12.46
N ASP A 39 -4.34 0.76 13.76
CA ASP A 39 -5.16 -0.24 14.44
C ASP A 39 -6.62 0.22 14.47
N GLU A 40 -6.90 1.46 14.88
CA GLU A 40 -8.26 2.01 14.88
C GLU A 40 -8.93 1.95 13.50
N LEU A 41 -8.23 2.39 12.45
CA LEU A 41 -8.72 2.35 11.08
C LEU A 41 -9.06 0.93 10.64
N PHE A 42 -8.15 -0.03 10.89
CA PHE A 42 -8.36 -1.41 10.52
C PHE A 42 -9.53 -2.04 11.29
N GLU A 43 -9.59 -1.85 12.61
CA GLU A 43 -10.69 -2.35 13.46
C GLU A 43 -12.03 -1.78 13.01
N ARG A 44 -12.09 -0.48 12.66
CA ARG A 44 -13.32 0.18 12.20
C ARG A 44 -13.78 -0.39 10.85
N CYS A 45 -12.87 -0.50 9.89
CA CYS A 45 -13.17 -1.09 8.58
C CYS A 45 -13.56 -2.57 8.71
N TRP A 46 -12.88 -3.32 9.58
CA TRP A 46 -13.18 -4.73 9.84
C TRP A 46 -14.61 -4.91 10.37
N ALA A 47 -15.02 -4.11 11.36
CA ALA A 47 -16.35 -4.17 11.95
C ALA A 47 -17.48 -3.81 10.99
N LEU A 48 -17.19 -3.06 9.92
CA LEU A 48 -18.17 -2.77 8.86
C LEU A 48 -18.40 -3.96 7.93
N VAL A 49 -17.39 -4.82 7.76
CA VAL A 49 -17.37 -5.89 6.75
C VAL A 49 -17.61 -7.27 7.36
N HIS A 50 -17.18 -7.49 8.61
CA HIS A 50 -17.17 -8.78 9.27
C HIS A 50 -17.95 -8.75 10.58
N THR A 51 -18.49 -9.91 10.98
CA THR A 51 -19.31 -10.06 12.20
C THR A 51 -18.51 -10.45 13.44
N GLY A 52 -17.24 -10.86 13.29
CA GLY A 52 -16.36 -11.26 14.40
C GLY A 52 -15.22 -10.27 14.65
N PRO A 53 -14.42 -10.45 15.70
CA PRO A 53 -13.21 -9.64 15.91
C PRO A 53 -12.16 -9.93 14.84
N PRO A 54 -11.27 -8.97 14.53
CA PRO A 54 -10.20 -9.22 13.58
C PRO A 54 -9.16 -10.21 14.12
N PRO A 55 -8.42 -10.87 13.22
CA PRO A 55 -7.33 -11.76 13.61
C PRO A 55 -6.28 -11.06 14.49
N VAL A 56 -5.74 -11.80 15.46
CA VAL A 56 -4.65 -11.34 16.32
C VAL A 56 -3.36 -11.16 15.51
N SER A 57 -3.12 -12.05 14.55
CA SER A 57 -1.95 -12.00 13.68
C SER A 57 -2.13 -10.93 12.60
N LYS A 58 -1.25 -9.93 12.55
CA LYS A 58 -1.28 -8.89 11.50
C LYS A 58 -1.27 -9.44 10.07
N ARG A 59 -0.58 -10.57 9.84
CA ARG A 59 -0.51 -11.21 8.52
C ARG A 59 -1.83 -11.82 8.04
N GLU A 60 -2.75 -12.09 8.97
CA GLU A 60 -4.08 -12.63 8.68
C GLU A 60 -5.13 -11.52 8.56
N ARG A 61 -4.77 -10.28 8.92
CA ARG A 61 -5.64 -9.10 8.83
C ARG A 61 -5.77 -8.65 7.37
N VAL A 62 -6.65 -9.32 6.65
CA VAL A 62 -7.00 -9.02 5.26
C VAL A 62 -8.49 -8.64 5.20
N LEU A 63 -8.79 -7.47 4.67
CA LEU A 63 -10.17 -7.01 4.50
C LEU A 63 -10.79 -7.70 3.28
N ASP A 64 -11.81 -8.53 3.47
CA ASP A 64 -12.52 -9.21 2.39
C ASP A 64 -13.83 -8.50 2.02
N LEU A 65 -13.76 -7.64 1.00
CA LEU A 65 -14.91 -6.88 0.51
C LEU A 65 -15.76 -7.64 -0.53
N ARG A 66 -15.47 -8.92 -0.83
CA ARG A 66 -16.19 -9.67 -1.89
C ARG A 66 -17.69 -9.81 -1.63
N HIS A 67 -18.09 -9.82 -0.37
CA HIS A 67 -19.49 -9.90 0.05
C HIS A 67 -20.07 -8.54 0.44
N GLY A 68 -19.27 -7.47 0.37
CA GLY A 68 -19.70 -6.11 0.63
C GLY A 68 -20.55 -5.57 -0.51
N ASN A 69 -21.49 -4.68 -0.17
CA ASN A 69 -22.23 -3.87 -1.15
C ASN A 69 -21.58 -2.47 -1.26
N GLU A 70 -22.05 -1.66 -2.20
CA GLU A 70 -21.57 -0.28 -2.39
C GLU A 70 -21.66 0.54 -1.08
N LEU A 71 -22.73 0.38 -0.30
CA LEU A 71 -22.87 1.05 1.01
C LEU A 71 -21.76 0.67 2.00
N THR A 72 -21.31 -0.58 1.99
CA THR A 72 -20.21 -1.05 2.86
C THR A 72 -18.89 -0.42 2.42
N LEU A 73 -18.68 -0.30 1.10
CA LEU A 73 -17.51 0.34 0.54
C LEU A 73 -17.46 1.84 0.88
N ASP A 74 -18.58 2.55 0.71
CA ASP A 74 -18.73 3.96 1.06
C ASP A 74 -18.46 4.19 2.55
N ALA A 75 -19.02 3.34 3.43
CA ALA A 75 -18.78 3.43 4.86
C ALA A 75 -17.31 3.20 5.23
N CYS A 76 -16.61 2.30 4.54
CA CYS A 76 -15.17 2.11 4.74
C CYS A 76 -14.37 3.33 4.27
N MET A 77 -14.74 3.93 3.13
CA MET A 77 -14.10 5.14 2.64
C MET A 77 -14.26 6.30 3.63
N GLU A 78 -15.49 6.53 4.09
CA GLU A 78 -15.80 7.59 5.06
C GLU A 78 -15.02 7.37 6.37
N ALA A 79 -14.99 6.12 6.87
CA ALA A 79 -14.22 5.77 8.06
C ALA A 79 -12.72 6.07 7.88
N ILE A 80 -12.13 5.71 6.74
CA ILE A 80 -10.72 6.00 6.43
C ILE A 80 -10.47 7.50 6.41
N GLN A 81 -11.28 8.27 5.67
CA GLN A 81 -11.10 9.71 5.52
C GLN A 81 -11.30 10.45 6.84
N SER A 82 -12.28 10.04 7.65
CA SER A 82 -12.53 10.62 8.97
C SER A 82 -11.36 10.35 9.91
N ILE A 83 -10.97 9.09 10.09
CA ILE A 83 -9.93 8.70 11.06
C ILE A 83 -8.58 9.33 10.70
N LEU A 84 -8.22 9.33 9.41
CA LEU A 84 -6.99 9.98 8.96
C LEU A 84 -7.07 11.51 9.06
N GLY A 85 -8.22 12.09 8.70
CA GLY A 85 -8.46 13.53 8.83
C GLY A 85 -8.37 14.02 10.28
N ASP A 86 -8.95 13.28 11.23
CA ASP A 86 -8.91 13.57 12.67
C ASP A 86 -7.48 13.46 13.23
N ALA A 87 -6.68 12.56 12.66
CA ALA A 87 -5.25 12.46 12.95
C ALA A 87 -4.39 13.54 12.26
N GLY A 88 -5.00 14.43 11.47
CA GLY A 88 -4.30 15.46 10.69
C GLY A 88 -3.54 14.94 9.48
N ILE A 89 -3.85 13.72 9.02
CA ILE A 89 -3.21 13.05 7.89
C ILE A 89 -4.07 13.23 6.65
N THR A 90 -3.68 14.14 5.76
CA THR A 90 -4.35 14.33 4.45
C THR A 90 -3.60 13.66 3.30
N THR A 91 -2.34 13.31 3.52
CA THR A 91 -1.50 12.60 2.55
C THR A 91 -0.77 11.47 3.27
N ILE A 92 -0.99 10.24 2.82
CA ILE A 92 -0.26 9.07 3.29
C ILE A 92 1.06 9.03 2.54
N THR A 93 2.17 8.87 3.25
CA THR A 93 3.51 8.72 2.68
C THR A 93 4.18 7.47 3.22
N TRP A 94 4.90 6.78 2.34
CA TRP A 94 5.69 5.62 2.70
C TRP A 94 6.88 5.50 1.75
N ASP A 95 7.92 4.83 2.21
CA ASP A 95 8.97 4.33 1.36
C ASP A 95 8.94 2.81 1.40
N HIS A 96 8.98 2.19 0.23
CA HIS A 96 9.29 0.78 0.13
C HIS A 96 10.56 0.73 -0.72
N PRO A 97 11.76 0.57 -0.10
CA PRO A 97 12.95 0.35 -0.91
C PRO A 97 12.66 -0.88 -1.79
N PRO A 98 12.94 -0.84 -3.10
CA PRO A 98 12.73 -2.00 -3.95
C PRO A 98 13.48 -3.19 -3.36
N SER A 99 12.76 -4.15 -2.80
CA SER A 99 13.37 -5.36 -2.27
C SER A 99 13.72 -6.26 -3.45
N PRO A 100 14.93 -6.85 -3.49
CA PRO A 100 15.24 -7.86 -4.48
C PRO A 100 14.22 -9.00 -4.37
N PRO A 101 13.84 -9.64 -5.50
CA PRO A 101 12.86 -10.71 -5.49
C PRO A 101 13.31 -11.81 -4.51
N THR A 102 12.50 -12.03 -3.47
CA THR A 102 12.79 -13.02 -2.42
C THR A 102 12.48 -14.44 -2.84
N ARG A 103 11.80 -14.62 -3.98
CA ARG A 103 11.58 -15.92 -4.61
C ARG A 103 12.43 -16.02 -5.86
N SER A 104 13.24 -17.07 -5.94
CA SER A 104 13.81 -17.53 -7.20
C SER A 104 12.66 -17.83 -8.16
N SER A 105 12.69 -17.21 -9.34
CA SER A 105 11.78 -17.57 -10.42
C SER A 105 11.93 -19.06 -10.73
N THR A 106 10.83 -19.73 -11.06
CA THR A 106 10.92 -21.12 -11.50
C THR A 106 11.62 -21.17 -12.86
N PRO A 107 12.34 -22.25 -13.20
CA PRO A 107 13.06 -22.35 -14.47
C PRO A 107 12.14 -22.20 -15.69
N GLU A 108 10.84 -22.51 -15.56
CA GLU A 108 9.82 -22.34 -16.59
C GLU A 108 9.46 -20.87 -16.85
N ALA A 109 9.70 -19.99 -15.88
CA ALA A 109 9.47 -18.55 -16.01
C ALA A 109 10.64 -17.82 -16.69
N GLN A 110 11.83 -18.42 -16.75
CA GLN A 110 13.02 -17.82 -17.36
C GLN A 110 12.81 -17.31 -18.80
N PRO A 111 12.20 -18.07 -19.74
CA PRO A 111 11.98 -17.58 -21.10
C PRO A 111 11.02 -16.39 -21.17
N LEU A 112 10.13 -16.22 -20.18
CA LEU A 112 9.26 -15.05 -20.08
C LEU A 112 10.02 -13.84 -19.53
N ILE A 113 10.89 -14.06 -18.55
CA ILE A 113 11.76 -13.02 -17.98
C ILE A 113 12.72 -12.48 -19.05
N ASP A 114 13.37 -13.37 -19.81
CA ASP A 114 14.31 -12.97 -20.87
C ASP A 114 13.59 -12.15 -21.96
N ARG A 115 12.34 -12.51 -22.30
CA ARG A 115 11.51 -11.73 -23.24
C ARG A 115 11.12 -10.36 -22.67
N LEU A 116 10.73 -10.30 -21.40
CA LEU A 116 10.38 -9.03 -20.75
C LEU A 116 11.58 -8.08 -20.69
N GLN A 117 12.78 -8.58 -20.40
CA GLN A 117 14.01 -7.80 -20.38
C GLN A 117 14.40 -7.24 -21.75
N GLN A 118 14.06 -7.95 -22.85
CA GLN A 118 14.26 -7.42 -24.20
C GLN A 118 13.24 -6.34 -24.58
N LEU A 119 12.01 -6.43 -24.06
CA LEU A 119 10.93 -5.49 -24.34
C LEU A 119 11.05 -4.21 -23.51
N TYR A 120 11.55 -4.34 -22.28
CA TYR A 120 11.76 -3.27 -21.33
C TYR A 120 13.20 -3.38 -20.79
N PRO A 121 14.21 -3.00 -21.59
CA PRO A 121 15.57 -2.95 -21.08
C PRO A 121 15.60 -1.96 -19.91
N ASP A 122 16.25 -2.36 -18.80
CA ASP A 122 16.43 -1.49 -17.65
C ASP A 122 16.91 -0.11 -18.11
N ALA A 123 16.22 0.94 -17.68
CA ALA A 123 16.66 2.30 -17.93
C ALA A 123 18.09 2.43 -17.41
N PRO A 124 19.01 3.08 -18.16
CA PRO A 124 20.36 3.29 -17.68
C PRO A 124 20.26 3.99 -16.32
N ASP A 125 20.98 3.42 -15.34
CA ASP A 125 21.21 4.02 -14.04
C ASP A 125 21.52 5.50 -14.29
N ILE A 126 20.66 6.40 -13.80
CA ILE A 126 20.89 7.83 -13.90
C ILE A 126 22.08 8.10 -12.98
N VAL A 127 23.29 8.01 -13.55
CA VAL A 127 24.49 8.61 -12.99
C VAL A 127 24.24 10.11 -12.96
N ASP A 128 24.05 10.65 -11.76
CA ASP A 128 24.02 12.10 -11.51
C ASP A 128 25.32 12.72 -12.08
N PRO A 129 25.24 13.69 -12.99
CA PRO A 129 26.43 14.30 -13.56
C PRO A 129 27.04 15.34 -12.62
N ASP A 130 28.36 15.22 -12.43
CA ASP A 130 29.30 16.28 -12.11
C ASP A 130 29.42 16.72 -10.63
N GLY A 131 30.33 16.05 -9.92
CA GLY A 131 31.08 16.65 -8.82
C GLY A 131 32.49 17.00 -9.30
N GLY A 132 32.62 18.05 -10.12
CA GLY A 132 33.92 18.58 -10.52
C GLY A 132 34.78 18.96 -9.30
N HIS A 133 36.03 18.51 -9.29
CA HIS A 133 37.13 19.17 -8.58
C HIS A 133 38.36 19.15 -9.48
N ALA A 134 38.56 20.27 -10.16
CA ALA A 134 39.84 20.69 -10.66
C ALA A 134 40.64 21.30 -9.50
N SER A 135 41.80 20.71 -9.17
CA SER A 135 43.10 21.35 -8.89
C SER A 135 44.02 20.36 -8.19
#